data_AF-A0A316FJL9-F1
#
_entry.id   AF-A0A316FJL9-F1
#
_cell.length_a   1.000
_cell.length_b   1.000
_cell.length_c   1.000
_cell.angle_alpha   90.00
_cell.angle_beta   90.00
_cell.angle_gamma   90.00
#
_symmetry.space_group_name_H-M   'P 1'
#
loop_
_entity.id
_entity.type
_entity.pdbx_description
1 polymer ?
#
loop_
_entity_poly.entity_id
_entity_poly.type
_entity_poly.pdbx_seq_one_letter_code
_entity_poly.pdbx_strand_id
1 'polypeptide(L)'
;MLFLILSIMVLAIAPFMAKVYDKSPHFEDTLSGFLLIVLGGIVLAELMPLSYANGGWLSIPLALLGLTGPTLIEKLFHKAADGTHQITLIIGFSGLLLHTMVDGASLNEFKSIDSASKWLPLAIVLHRIPVALSVLWIIRPVFGFKAVWMALSGLAVFTVFGYVLGVQMESAMNSKSFAWLQAFVSGALMHVLLHRPRRDHHHHNHQLMEQFKHWGLFHWLGVGIGAVTLGILAYLH
;
A
#
# COMPACT_ATOMS: atom_id res chain seq x y z
N MET A 1 -8.65 1.98 -21.46
CA MET A 1 -7.91 3.24 -21.68
C MET A 1 -8.35 4.35 -20.74
N LEU A 2 -9.64 4.69 -20.64
CA LEU A 2 -10.11 5.70 -19.69
C LEU A 2 -9.64 5.43 -18.25
N PHE A 3 -9.92 4.24 -17.72
CA PHE A 3 -9.53 3.89 -16.34
C PHE A 3 -8.01 3.87 -16.13
N LEU A 4 -7.22 3.49 -17.14
CA LEU A 4 -5.74 3.60 -17.08
C LEU A 4 -5.31 5.07 -16.91
N ILE A 5 -5.88 5.97 -17.71
CA ILE A 5 -5.58 7.40 -17.61
C ILE A 5 -5.98 7.94 -16.24
N LEU A 6 -7.19 7.62 -15.77
CA LEU A 6 -7.66 8.02 -14.44
C LEU A 6 -6.76 7.49 -13.32
N SER A 7 -6.36 6.22 -13.42
CA SER A 7 -5.44 5.55 -12.49
C SER A 7 -4.06 6.22 -12.41
N ILE A 8 -3.57 6.79 -13.51
CA ILE A 8 -2.31 7.56 -13.54
C ILE A 8 -2.55 8.98 -13.00
N MET A 9 -3.64 9.64 -13.41
CA MET A 9 -3.99 10.99 -12.95
C MET A 9 -4.19 11.06 -11.44
N VAL A 10 -4.80 10.03 -10.84
CA VAL A 10 -4.99 9.92 -9.38
C VAL A 10 -3.67 9.97 -8.61
N LEU A 11 -2.58 9.45 -9.17
CA LEU A 11 -1.26 9.52 -8.50
C LEU A 11 -0.81 10.98 -8.28
N ALA A 12 -1.24 11.91 -9.13
CA ALA A 12 -0.92 13.33 -8.98
C ALA A 12 -1.63 13.99 -7.78
N ILE A 13 -2.67 13.37 -7.19
CA ILE A 13 -3.35 13.91 -5.99
C ILE A 13 -2.35 14.05 -4.84
N ALA A 14 -1.43 13.10 -4.70
CA ALA A 14 -0.43 13.08 -3.64
C ALA A 14 0.40 14.37 -3.54
N PRO A 15 1.13 14.82 -4.58
CA PRO A 15 1.90 16.06 -4.50
C PRO A 15 1.03 17.31 -4.26
N PHE A 16 -0.23 17.35 -4.71
CA PHE A 16 -1.14 18.46 -4.39
C PHE A 16 -1.54 18.50 -2.91
N MET A 17 -1.69 17.33 -2.27
CA MET A 17 -2.00 17.23 -0.85
C MET A 17 -0.82 17.56 0.07
N ALA A 18 0.41 17.62 -0.45
CA ALA A 18 1.61 17.92 0.35
C ALA A 18 1.51 19.25 1.13
N LYS A 19 0.91 20.28 0.52
CA LYS A 19 0.72 21.60 1.17
C LYS A 19 -0.29 21.56 2.31
N VAL A 20 -1.32 20.71 2.22
CA VAL A 20 -2.33 20.55 3.27
C VAL A 20 -1.72 19.79 4.43
N TYR A 21 -0.96 18.74 4.12
CA TYR A 21 -0.22 17.93 5.07
C TYR A 21 0.78 18.75 5.91
N ASP A 22 1.48 19.73 5.33
CA ASP A 22 2.42 20.57 6.10
C ASP A 22 1.75 21.61 7.00
N LYS A 23 0.47 21.93 6.76
CA LYS A 23 -0.22 23.03 7.44
C LYS A 23 -1.13 22.59 8.58
N SER A 24 -1.49 21.31 8.65
CA SER A 24 -2.50 20.83 9.59
C SER A 24 -2.10 19.51 10.25
N PRO A 25 -1.75 19.52 11.55
CA PRO A 25 -1.52 18.28 12.29
C PRO A 25 -2.79 17.42 12.39
N HIS A 26 -3.97 18.04 12.39
CA HIS A 26 -5.24 17.31 12.38
C HIS A 26 -5.47 16.52 11.08
N PHE A 27 -5.06 17.08 9.94
CA PHE A 27 -5.13 16.36 8.66
C PHE A 27 -4.20 15.15 8.65
N GLU A 28 -3.01 15.27 9.23
CA GLU A 28 -2.07 14.16 9.38
C GLU A 28 -2.66 13.03 10.25
N ASP A 29 -3.27 13.37 11.39
CA ASP A 29 -3.94 12.40 12.27
C ASP A 29 -5.12 11.69 11.57
N THR A 30 -5.96 12.43 10.84
CA THR A 30 -7.06 11.87 10.05
C THR A 30 -6.56 10.98 8.92
N LEU A 31 -5.57 11.43 8.17
CA LEU A 31 -4.97 10.64 7.10
C LEU A 31 -4.35 9.36 7.66
N SER A 32 -3.73 9.42 8.84
CA SER A 32 -3.12 8.27 9.49
C SER A 32 -4.14 7.16 9.77
N GLY A 33 -5.27 7.51 10.41
CA GLY A 33 -6.36 6.57 10.68
C GLY A 33 -7.02 6.04 9.40
N PHE A 34 -7.24 6.92 8.43
CA PHE A 34 -7.77 6.56 7.10
C PHE A 34 -6.89 5.53 6.38
N LEU A 35 -5.60 5.82 6.24
CA LEU A 35 -4.65 4.93 5.55
C LEU A 35 -4.51 3.58 6.26
N LEU A 36 -4.56 3.56 7.60
CA LEU A 36 -4.48 2.32 8.35
C LEU A 36 -5.65 1.39 8.03
N ILE A 37 -6.87 1.92 8.03
CA ILE A 37 -8.08 1.12 7.78
C ILE A 37 -8.19 0.73 6.32
N VAL A 38 -7.96 1.66 5.38
CA VAL A 38 -8.13 1.35 3.97
C VAL A 38 -7.03 0.42 3.47
N LEU A 39 -5.76 0.74 3.68
CA LEU A 39 -4.67 -0.11 3.17
C LEU A 39 -4.59 -1.43 3.93
N GLY A 40 -4.75 -1.40 5.27
CA GLY A 40 -4.78 -2.62 6.06
C GLY A 40 -5.98 -3.50 5.73
N GLY A 41 -7.15 -2.89 5.54
CA GLY A 41 -8.35 -3.59 5.11
C GLY A 41 -8.20 -4.23 3.74
N ILE A 42 -7.66 -3.52 2.74
CA ILE A 42 -7.39 -4.08 1.41
C ILE A 42 -6.41 -5.25 1.49
N VAL A 43 -5.32 -5.11 2.24
CA VAL A 43 -4.35 -6.20 2.40
C VAL A 43 -5.01 -7.45 2.98
N LEU A 44 -5.84 -7.29 4.00
CA LEU A 44 -6.49 -8.40 4.69
C LEU A 44 -7.69 -8.98 3.93
N ALA A 45 -8.43 -8.16 3.19
CA ALA A 45 -9.66 -8.55 2.51
C ALA A 45 -9.42 -9.03 1.06
N GLU A 46 -8.36 -8.56 0.41
CA GLU A 46 -8.11 -8.84 -1.01
C GLU A 46 -6.78 -9.59 -1.19
N LEU A 47 -5.66 -8.99 -0.76
CA LEU A 47 -4.34 -9.55 -1.07
C LEU A 47 -4.08 -10.87 -0.34
N MET A 48 -4.42 -10.94 0.94
CA MET A 48 -4.20 -12.14 1.75
C MET A 48 -5.07 -13.32 1.29
N PRO A 49 -6.39 -13.17 1.08
CA PRO A 49 -7.23 -14.25 0.55
C PRO A 49 -6.79 -14.70 -0.83
N LEU A 50 -6.46 -13.78 -1.74
CA LEU A 50 -5.97 -14.12 -3.08
C LEU A 50 -4.63 -14.88 -3.03
N SER A 51 -3.70 -14.42 -2.19
CA SER A 51 -2.41 -15.10 -1.99
C SER A 51 -2.59 -16.48 -1.38
N TYR A 52 -3.58 -16.66 -0.49
CA TYR A 52 -3.90 -17.97 0.08
C TYR A 52 -4.55 -18.90 -0.94
N ALA A 53 -5.48 -18.39 -1.75
CA ALA A 53 -6.14 -19.18 -2.80
C ALA A 53 -5.14 -19.73 -3.82
N ASN A 54 -4.18 -18.89 -4.25
CA ASN A 54 -3.20 -19.26 -5.27
C ASN A 54 -1.96 -19.95 -4.70
N GLY A 55 -1.48 -19.51 -3.53
CA GLY A 55 -0.24 -20.00 -2.90
C GLY A 55 -0.44 -21.10 -1.85
N GLY A 56 -1.68 -21.31 -1.42
CA GLY A 56 -2.04 -22.26 -0.38
C GLY A 56 -1.58 -21.84 1.02
N TRP A 57 -1.42 -22.84 1.89
CA TRP A 57 -1.13 -22.61 3.32
C TRP A 57 0.18 -21.87 3.58
N LEU A 58 1.17 -21.98 2.69
CA LEU A 58 2.48 -21.32 2.83
C LEU A 58 2.40 -19.79 2.78
N SER A 59 1.32 -19.23 2.23
CA SER A 59 1.09 -17.79 2.20
C SER A 59 0.97 -17.19 3.61
N ILE A 60 0.46 -17.95 4.60
CA ILE A 60 0.33 -17.47 5.99
C ILE A 60 1.70 -17.26 6.65
N PRO A 61 2.59 -18.28 6.76
CA PRO A 61 3.89 -18.08 7.37
C PRO A 61 4.73 -17.06 6.58
N LEU A 62 4.61 -16.99 5.26
CA LEU A 62 5.31 -15.98 4.46
C LEU A 62 4.82 -14.56 4.77
N ALA A 63 3.52 -14.35 4.92
CA ALA A 63 2.98 -13.06 5.36
C ALA A 63 3.45 -12.70 6.77
N LEU A 64 3.49 -13.66 7.69
CA LEU A 64 4.04 -13.44 9.04
C LEU A 64 5.53 -13.10 9.00
N LEU A 65 6.30 -13.78 8.14
CA LEU A 65 7.71 -13.46 7.91
C LEU A 65 7.87 -12.06 7.31
N GLY A 66 7.01 -11.64 6.38
CA GLY A 66 7.01 -10.26 5.88
C GLY A 66 6.69 -9.23 6.97
N LEU A 67 5.73 -9.54 7.83
CA LEU A 67 5.28 -8.66 8.92
C LEU A 67 6.32 -8.49 10.03
N THR A 68 7.03 -9.58 10.37
CA THR A 68 7.96 -9.62 11.51
C THR A 68 9.42 -9.54 11.10
N GLY A 69 9.74 -9.89 9.85
CA GLY A 69 11.09 -9.91 9.29
C GLY A 69 11.87 -8.62 9.50
N PRO A 70 11.30 -7.43 9.17
CA PRO A 70 11.97 -6.15 9.41
C PRO A 70 12.39 -5.98 10.87
N THR A 71 11.48 -6.18 11.81
CA THR A 71 11.76 -6.06 13.26
C THR A 71 12.79 -7.08 13.73
N LEU A 72 12.75 -8.31 13.21
CA LEU A 72 13.73 -9.34 13.56
C LEU A 72 15.14 -8.93 13.08
N ILE A 73 15.25 -8.40 11.86
CA ILE A 73 16.53 -7.94 11.31
C ILE A 73 17.05 -6.73 12.11
N GLU A 74 16.19 -5.76 12.45
CA GLU A 74 16.56 -4.62 13.30
C GLU A 74 17.10 -5.07 14.66
N LYS A 75 16.41 -6.03 15.30
CA LYS A 75 16.84 -6.59 16.58
C LYS A 75 18.14 -7.38 16.50
N LEU A 76 18.39 -8.09 15.41
CA LEU A 76 19.62 -8.86 15.23
C LEU A 76 20.83 -7.96 14.89
N PHE A 77 20.60 -6.85 14.19
CA PHE A 77 21.65 -5.96 13.72
C PHE A 77 21.53 -4.55 14.31
N HIS A 78 21.70 -4.41 15.63
CA HIS A 78 21.60 -3.13 16.35
C HIS A 78 22.53 -2.01 15.84
N LYS A 79 23.69 -2.35 15.23
CA LYS A 79 24.62 -1.37 14.63
C LYS A 79 24.22 -0.89 13.23
N ALA A 80 23.21 -1.50 12.61
CA ALA A 80 22.74 -1.19 11.26
C ALA A 80 21.27 -0.73 11.22
N ALA A 81 20.70 -0.34 12.37
CA ALA A 81 19.28 -0.02 12.53
C ALA A 81 18.77 1.00 11.49
N ASP A 82 19.54 2.05 11.21
CA ASP A 82 19.16 3.06 10.19
C ASP A 82 19.12 2.47 8.77
N GLY A 83 20.01 1.51 8.46
CA GLY A 83 20.05 0.82 7.17
C GLY A 83 18.92 -0.19 6.98
N THR A 84 18.53 -0.90 8.04
CA THR A 84 17.46 -1.90 7.99
C THR A 84 16.10 -1.29 7.70
N HIS A 85 15.83 -0.09 8.20
CA HIS A 85 14.60 0.65 7.90
C HIS A 85 14.51 0.99 6.40
N GLN A 86 15.60 1.47 5.80
CA GLN A 86 15.65 1.77 4.35
C GLN A 86 15.49 0.52 3.49
N ILE A 87 16.10 -0.61 3.88
CA ILE A 87 15.94 -1.89 3.17
C ILE A 87 14.47 -2.32 3.20
N THR A 88 13.82 -2.22 4.36
CA THR A 88 12.39 -2.54 4.51
C THR A 88 11.52 -1.65 3.62
N LEU A 89 11.82 -0.35 3.54
CA LEU A 89 11.15 0.58 2.63
C LEU A 89 11.37 0.20 1.16
N ILE A 90 12.58 -0.19 0.77
CA ILE A 90 12.89 -0.62 -0.61
C ILE A 90 12.13 -1.90 -0.96
N ILE A 91 12.11 -2.90 -0.07
CA ILE A 91 11.37 -4.15 -0.26
C ILE A 91 9.87 -3.86 -0.35
N GLY A 92 9.33 -3.09 0.58
CA GLY A 92 7.91 -2.70 0.59
C GLY A 92 7.52 -1.93 -0.68
N PHE A 93 8.34 -0.98 -1.11
CA PHE A 93 8.10 -0.21 -2.33
C PHE A 93 8.23 -1.06 -3.60
N SER A 94 9.20 -1.97 -3.65
CA SER A 94 9.33 -2.91 -4.78
C SER A 94 8.10 -3.82 -4.88
N GLY A 95 7.61 -4.30 -3.74
CA GLY A 95 6.35 -5.02 -3.65
C GLY A 95 5.16 -4.19 -4.11
N LEU A 96 5.12 -2.90 -3.74
CA LEU A 96 4.09 -1.98 -4.21
C LEU A 96 4.14 -1.75 -5.73
N LEU A 97 5.34 -1.65 -6.32
CA LEU A 97 5.50 -1.56 -7.78
C LEU A 97 4.91 -2.79 -8.47
N LEU A 98 5.27 -3.99 -8.00
CA LEU A 98 4.72 -5.25 -8.51
C LEU A 98 3.20 -5.33 -8.33
N HIS A 99 2.67 -4.88 -7.18
CA HIS A 99 1.24 -4.82 -6.94
C HIS A 99 0.52 -3.90 -7.96
N THR A 100 1.03 -2.69 -8.20
CA THR A 100 0.41 -1.78 -9.20
C THR A 100 0.53 -2.28 -10.63
N MET A 101 1.48 -3.18 -10.90
CA MET A 101 1.56 -3.90 -12.17
C MET A 101 0.40 -4.88 -12.31
N VAL A 102 0.08 -5.63 -11.25
CA VAL A 102 -1.11 -6.50 -11.23
C VAL A 102 -2.38 -5.69 -11.46
N ASP A 103 -2.54 -4.55 -10.78
CA ASP A 103 -3.69 -3.66 -11.01
C ASP A 103 -3.77 -3.20 -12.46
N GLY A 104 -2.63 -2.87 -13.06
CA GLY A 104 -2.51 -2.50 -14.46
C GLY A 104 -3.04 -3.60 -15.38
N ALA A 105 -2.66 -4.87 -15.13
CA ALA A 105 -3.11 -6.02 -15.91
C ALA A 105 -4.64 -6.18 -15.84
N SER A 106 -5.22 -6.06 -14.65
CA SER A 106 -6.68 -6.16 -14.44
C SER A 106 -7.47 -5.07 -15.17
N LEU A 107 -6.87 -3.90 -15.42
CA LEU A 107 -7.51 -2.83 -16.22
C LEU A 107 -7.63 -3.18 -17.72
N ASN A 108 -6.88 -4.15 -18.23
CA ASN A 108 -6.95 -4.60 -19.62
C ASN A 108 -8.01 -5.69 -19.83
N GLU A 109 -8.19 -6.60 -18.87
CA GLU A 109 -9.15 -7.72 -18.93
C GLU A 109 -10.63 -7.27 -19.07
N PHE A 110 -10.94 -6.02 -18.71
CA PHE A 110 -12.24 -5.40 -18.95
C PHE A 110 -12.63 -5.30 -20.44
N LYS A 111 -11.68 -5.43 -21.37
CA LYS A 111 -11.98 -5.43 -22.81
C LYS A 111 -12.63 -6.73 -23.30
N SER A 112 -12.57 -7.81 -22.54
CA SER A 112 -12.82 -9.17 -23.06
C SER A 112 -14.00 -9.92 -22.43
N ILE A 113 -14.62 -9.45 -21.34
CA ILE A 113 -15.56 -10.30 -20.58
C ILE A 113 -16.82 -9.53 -20.14
N ASP A 114 -17.97 -9.99 -20.61
CA ASP A 114 -19.34 -9.60 -20.24
C ASP A 114 -19.74 -10.05 -18.81
N SER A 115 -18.75 -10.27 -17.92
CA SER A 115 -18.93 -11.00 -16.65
C SER A 115 -17.98 -10.61 -15.51
N ALA A 116 -16.99 -9.72 -15.74
CA ALA A 116 -16.28 -9.08 -14.64
C ALA A 116 -17.16 -7.97 -14.04
N SER A 117 -17.12 -7.78 -12.70
CA SER A 117 -17.79 -6.67 -12.03
C SER A 117 -17.63 -5.39 -12.86
N LYS A 118 -18.75 -4.80 -13.31
CA LYS A 118 -18.75 -3.57 -14.12
C LYS A 118 -17.97 -2.42 -13.44
N TRP A 119 -17.69 -2.57 -12.14
CA TRP A 119 -17.12 -1.58 -11.27
C TRP A 119 -15.67 -1.87 -10.85
N LEU A 120 -15.10 -3.02 -11.18
CA LEU A 120 -13.73 -3.39 -10.83
C LEU A 120 -12.69 -2.33 -11.27
N PRO A 121 -12.72 -1.80 -12.51
CA PRO A 121 -11.79 -0.73 -12.91
C PRO A 121 -11.95 0.55 -12.08
N LEU A 122 -13.16 0.84 -11.61
CA LEU A 122 -13.42 1.99 -10.74
C LEU A 122 -12.87 1.74 -9.33
N ALA A 123 -13.02 0.53 -8.78
CA ALA A 123 -12.38 0.12 -7.52
C ALA A 123 -10.86 0.31 -7.61
N ILE A 124 -10.26 -0.09 -8.74
CA ILE A 124 -8.84 0.10 -9.02
C ILE A 124 -8.43 1.58 -9.00
N VAL A 125 -9.22 2.45 -9.65
CA VAL A 125 -8.94 3.90 -9.64
C VAL A 125 -9.07 4.48 -8.23
N LEU A 126 -10.08 4.07 -7.46
CA LEU A 126 -10.36 4.63 -6.14
C LEU A 126 -9.33 4.23 -5.09
N HIS A 127 -8.89 2.96 -5.04
CA HIS A 127 -7.90 2.54 -4.05
C HIS A 127 -6.52 3.19 -4.27
N ARG A 128 -6.22 3.64 -5.49
CA ARG A 128 -4.97 4.33 -5.82
C ARG A 128 -4.83 5.67 -5.10
N ILE A 129 -5.92 6.28 -4.67
CA ILE A 129 -5.89 7.52 -3.87
C ILE A 129 -5.16 7.25 -2.53
N PRO A 130 -5.61 6.31 -1.68
CA PRO A 130 -4.87 5.89 -0.48
C PRO A 130 -3.40 5.53 -0.76
N VAL A 131 -3.13 4.79 -1.83
CA VAL A 131 -1.76 4.37 -2.19
C VAL A 131 -0.88 5.58 -2.54
N ALA A 132 -1.37 6.52 -3.33
CA ALA A 132 -0.60 7.71 -3.69
C ALA A 132 -0.31 8.57 -2.43
N LEU A 133 -1.30 8.71 -1.56
CA LEU A 133 -1.15 9.45 -0.30
C LEU A 133 -0.18 8.76 0.66
N SER A 134 -0.17 7.43 0.73
CA SER A 134 0.80 6.70 1.56
C SER A 134 2.22 6.84 1.02
N VAL A 135 2.42 6.87 -0.30
CA VAL A 135 3.73 7.16 -0.91
C VAL A 135 4.24 8.55 -0.52
N LEU A 136 3.41 9.58 -0.64
CA LEU A 136 3.76 10.92 -0.16
C LEU A 136 4.15 10.88 1.32
N TRP A 137 3.34 10.21 2.13
CA TRP A 137 3.46 10.23 3.57
C TRP A 137 4.69 9.45 4.08
N ILE A 138 5.03 8.33 3.45
CA ILE A 138 6.15 7.46 3.86
C ILE A 138 7.47 7.92 3.25
N ILE A 139 7.49 8.26 1.96
CA ILE A 139 8.74 8.53 1.23
C ILE A 139 9.25 9.95 1.51
N ARG A 140 8.36 10.94 1.60
CA ARG A 140 8.75 12.35 1.78
C ARG A 140 9.62 12.60 3.02
N PRO A 141 9.28 12.15 4.24
CA PRO A 141 10.08 12.46 5.42
C PRO A 141 11.48 11.82 5.38
N VAL A 142 11.64 10.69 4.68
CA VAL A 142 12.91 9.94 4.64
C VAL A 142 13.81 10.39 3.48
N PHE A 143 13.25 10.53 2.27
CA PHE A 143 14.01 10.77 1.04
C PHE A 143 13.68 12.12 0.36
N GLY A 144 12.79 12.91 0.95
CA GLY A 144 12.39 14.21 0.43
C GLY A 144 11.39 14.13 -0.72
N PHE A 145 10.96 15.32 -1.18
CA PHE A 145 9.87 15.44 -2.16
C PHE A 145 10.24 14.96 -3.58
N LYS A 146 11.52 15.03 -3.97
CA LYS A 146 11.98 14.49 -5.26
C LYS A 146 11.74 12.98 -5.34
N ALA A 147 12.00 12.26 -4.25
CA ALA A 147 11.79 10.82 -4.19
C ALA A 147 10.30 10.44 -4.30
N VAL A 148 9.38 11.26 -3.78
CA VAL A 148 7.94 11.06 -3.97
C VAL A 148 7.59 11.07 -5.46
N TRP A 149 8.07 12.05 -6.23
CA TRP A 149 7.84 12.09 -7.68
C TRP A 149 8.43 10.90 -8.42
N MET A 150 9.65 10.48 -8.05
CA MET A 150 10.27 9.28 -8.63
C MET A 150 9.43 8.03 -8.34
N ALA A 151 8.97 7.88 -7.10
CA ALA A 151 8.15 6.75 -6.69
C ALA A 151 6.81 6.72 -7.42
N LEU A 152 6.08 7.84 -7.46
CA LEU A 152 4.81 7.94 -8.19
C LEU A 152 4.99 7.68 -9.69
N SER A 153 6.09 8.14 -10.28
CA SER A 153 6.42 7.85 -11.68
C SER A 153 6.68 6.35 -11.90
N GLY A 154 7.37 5.70 -10.96
CA GLY A 154 7.57 4.25 -10.97
C GLY A 154 6.25 3.49 -10.94
N LEU A 155 5.31 3.86 -10.06
CA LEU A 155 3.98 3.26 -9.99
C LEU A 155 3.19 3.46 -11.30
N ALA A 156 3.30 4.63 -11.93
CA ALA A 156 2.67 4.89 -13.23
C ALA A 156 3.25 3.99 -14.32
N VAL A 157 4.58 3.86 -14.39
CA VAL A 157 5.28 3.00 -15.36
C VAL A 157 4.90 1.53 -15.17
N PHE A 158 4.92 1.02 -13.94
CA PHE A 158 4.55 -0.37 -13.65
C PHE A 158 3.06 -0.63 -13.92
N THR A 159 2.18 0.34 -13.67
CA THR A 159 0.77 0.24 -14.09
C THR A 159 0.65 0.08 -15.61
N VAL A 160 1.37 0.89 -16.39
CA VAL A 160 1.35 0.80 -17.85
C VAL A 160 1.94 -0.53 -18.32
N PHE A 161 3.03 -1.00 -17.71
CA PHE A 161 3.58 -2.32 -18.04
C PHE A 161 2.59 -3.43 -17.75
N GLY A 162 1.94 -3.43 -16.59
CA GLY A 162 0.87 -4.36 -16.28
C GLY A 162 -0.26 -4.32 -17.30
N TYR A 163 -0.72 -3.10 -17.65
CA TYR A 163 -1.78 -2.91 -18.63
C TYR A 163 -1.43 -3.48 -20.01
N VAL A 164 -0.19 -3.26 -20.48
CA VAL A 164 0.24 -3.71 -21.81
C VAL A 164 0.59 -5.19 -21.82
N LEU A 165 1.28 -5.67 -20.77
CA LEU A 165 1.87 -7.01 -20.71
C LEU A 165 1.02 -8.04 -19.95
N GLY A 166 -0.12 -7.63 -19.38
CA GLY A 166 -0.92 -8.46 -18.46
C GLY A 166 -1.26 -9.84 -19.02
N VAL A 167 -1.69 -9.90 -20.29
CA VAL A 167 -1.99 -11.17 -20.98
C VAL A 167 -0.74 -12.06 -21.11
N GLN A 168 0.43 -11.48 -21.38
CA GLN A 168 1.67 -12.25 -21.47
C GLN A 168 2.19 -12.69 -20.08
N MET A 169 1.81 -11.98 -19.03
CA MET A 169 2.24 -12.24 -17.65
C MET A 169 1.25 -13.09 -16.85
N GLU A 170 0.08 -13.42 -17.41
CA GLU A 170 -1.01 -14.14 -16.73
C GLU A 170 -0.52 -15.44 -16.07
N SER A 171 0.28 -16.24 -16.80
CA SER A 171 0.83 -17.49 -16.25
C SER A 171 1.78 -17.25 -15.07
N ALA A 172 2.58 -16.18 -15.11
CA ALA A 172 3.48 -15.83 -14.03
C ALA A 172 2.71 -15.31 -12.80
N MET A 173 1.69 -14.47 -13.02
CA MET A 173 0.84 -13.89 -11.97
C MET A 173 -0.01 -14.94 -11.25
N ASN A 174 -0.45 -15.98 -11.97
CA ASN A 174 -1.19 -17.10 -11.40
C ASN A 174 -0.30 -18.20 -10.80
N SER A 175 1.02 -18.02 -10.79
CA SER A 175 1.94 -19.00 -10.22
C SER A 175 1.93 -18.99 -8.69
N LYS A 176 2.17 -20.16 -8.09
CA LYS A 176 2.32 -20.29 -6.63
C LYS A 176 3.44 -19.40 -6.09
N SER A 177 4.55 -19.30 -6.81
CA SER A 177 5.69 -18.47 -6.43
C SER A 177 5.33 -16.98 -6.37
N PHE A 178 4.51 -16.50 -7.30
CA PHE A 178 4.01 -15.13 -7.26
C PHE A 178 3.09 -14.90 -6.07
N ALA A 179 2.18 -15.83 -5.78
CA ALA A 179 1.31 -15.76 -4.61
C ALA A 179 2.09 -15.75 -3.28
N TRP A 180 3.17 -16.53 -3.19
CA TRP A 180 4.08 -16.52 -2.04
C TRP A 180 4.82 -15.18 -1.86
N LEU A 181 5.32 -14.62 -2.96
CA LEU A 181 5.92 -13.30 -2.97
C LEU A 181 4.91 -12.23 -2.53
N GLN A 182 3.68 -12.30 -3.06
CA GLN A 182 2.61 -11.38 -2.71
C GLN A 182 2.23 -11.46 -1.23
N ALA A 183 2.17 -12.67 -0.66
CA ALA A 183 1.91 -12.85 0.76
C ALA A 183 3.01 -12.23 1.63
N PHE A 184 4.27 -12.49 1.30
CA PHE A 184 5.42 -11.89 1.99
C PHE A 184 5.40 -10.35 1.90
N VAL A 185 5.20 -9.80 0.70
CA VAL A 185 5.09 -8.36 0.48
C VAL A 185 3.92 -7.75 1.25
N SER A 186 2.77 -8.43 1.28
CA SER A 186 1.58 -7.98 2.02
C SER A 186 1.88 -7.86 3.51
N GLY A 187 2.60 -8.84 4.08
CA GLY A 187 3.11 -8.77 5.44
C GLY A 187 4.04 -7.58 5.68
N ALA A 188 5.00 -7.36 4.78
CA ALA A 188 5.94 -6.25 4.87
C ALA A 188 5.26 -4.87 4.75
N LEU A 189 4.24 -4.74 3.90
CA LEU A 189 3.42 -3.53 3.81
C LEU A 189 2.65 -3.27 5.10
N MET A 190 2.08 -4.32 5.70
CA MET A 190 1.44 -4.21 7.01
C MET A 190 2.42 -3.80 8.10
N HIS A 191 3.66 -4.30 8.07
CA HIS A 191 4.72 -3.87 8.99
C HIS A 191 4.96 -2.35 8.91
N VAL A 192 5.20 -1.83 7.71
CA VAL A 192 5.45 -0.40 7.45
C VAL A 192 4.22 0.44 7.83
N LEU A 193 3.02 -0.07 7.57
CA LEU A 193 1.77 0.60 7.93
C LEU A 193 1.56 0.65 9.46
N LEU A 194 2.15 -0.25 10.23
CA LEU A 194 2.04 -0.24 11.70
C LEU A 194 3.19 0.55 12.34
N HIS A 195 4.42 0.42 11.84
CA HIS A 195 5.64 1.04 12.40
C HIS A 195 5.97 2.36 11.68
N ARG A 196 5.09 3.34 11.85
CA ARG A 196 5.18 4.63 11.19
C ARG A 196 6.14 5.58 11.95
N PRO A 197 7.09 6.26 11.29
CA PRO A 197 7.87 7.33 11.91
C PRO A 197 6.96 8.54 12.15
N ARG A 198 6.73 8.92 13.41
CA ARG A 198 6.02 10.16 13.74
C ARG A 198 6.98 11.34 13.54
N ARG A 199 6.46 12.51 13.12
CA ARG A 199 7.22 13.76 12.94
C ARG A 199 7.77 14.37 14.25
N ASP A 200 7.76 13.64 15.36
CA ASP A 200 8.10 14.19 16.67
C ASP A 200 9.61 14.20 16.91
N HIS A 201 10.15 15.42 16.99
CA HIS A 201 11.37 15.71 17.71
C HIS A 201 11.15 15.29 19.18
N HIS A 202 11.59 14.09 19.55
CA HIS A 202 12.15 13.70 20.86
C HIS A 202 12.19 12.17 20.94
N HIS A 203 13.39 11.64 21.17
CA HIS A 203 13.68 10.22 21.31
C HIS A 203 12.88 9.57 22.45
N HIS A 204 11.75 8.91 22.17
CA HIS A 204 11.22 7.88 23.07
C HIS A 204 10.62 6.70 22.29
N ASN A 205 11.17 5.52 22.61
CA ASN A 205 10.80 4.19 22.13
C ASN A 205 9.38 3.83 22.63
N HIS A 206 8.35 3.97 21.79
CA HIS A 206 6.98 3.61 22.17
C HIS A 206 6.49 2.35 21.46
N GLN A 207 6.02 1.40 22.27
CA GLN A 207 5.37 0.16 21.88
C GLN A 207 3.97 0.45 21.28
N LEU A 208 3.56 -0.35 20.27
CA LEU A 208 2.28 -0.26 19.55
C LEU A 208 1.02 -0.06 20.42
N MET A 209 1.02 -0.55 21.67
CA MET A 209 -0.11 -0.44 22.60
C MET A 209 -0.34 0.97 23.16
N GLU A 210 0.70 1.79 23.31
CA GLU A 210 0.56 3.19 23.76
C GLU A 210 0.12 4.12 22.60
N GLN A 211 0.37 3.72 21.34
CA GLN A 211 0.02 4.52 20.17
C GLN A 211 -1.51 4.67 20.00
N PHE A 212 -2.26 3.57 20.12
CA PHE A 212 -3.74 3.61 20.02
C PHE A 212 -4.40 4.31 21.21
N LYS A 213 -3.74 4.31 22.36
CA LYS A 213 -4.25 4.92 23.60
C LYS A 213 -4.31 6.45 23.55
N HIS A 214 -3.53 7.08 22.67
CA HIS A 214 -3.51 8.53 22.46
C HIS A 214 -4.28 8.99 21.20
N TRP A 215 -5.12 8.13 20.60
CA TRP A 215 -5.90 8.52 19.44
C TRP A 215 -6.98 9.53 19.79
N GLY A 216 -6.78 10.78 19.37
CA GLY A 216 -7.78 11.84 19.44
C GLY A 216 -8.89 11.69 18.39
N LEU A 217 -9.87 12.58 18.45
CA LEU A 217 -11.05 12.62 17.57
C LEU A 217 -10.71 12.49 16.06
N PHE A 218 -9.66 13.17 15.61
CA PHE A 218 -9.27 13.20 14.20
C PHE A 218 -8.80 11.84 13.67
N HIS A 219 -8.18 11.00 14.50
CA HIS A 219 -7.80 9.63 14.13
C HIS A 219 -9.05 8.78 13.88
N TRP A 220 -10.01 8.84 14.80
CA TRP A 220 -11.29 8.12 14.69
C TRP A 220 -12.14 8.61 13.53
N LEU A 221 -12.09 9.91 13.22
CA LEU A 221 -12.70 10.46 12.01
C LEU A 221 -12.06 9.85 10.76
N GLY A 222 -10.73 9.73 10.74
CA GLY A 222 -10.00 9.01 9.69
C GLY A 222 -10.43 7.56 9.55
N VAL A 223 -10.56 6.84 10.67
CA VAL A 223 -11.06 5.46 10.71
C VAL A 223 -12.46 5.35 10.11
N GLY A 224 -13.37 6.24 10.48
CA GLY A 224 -14.73 6.26 9.95
C GLY A 224 -14.76 6.47 8.43
N ILE A 225 -14.02 7.46 7.92
CA ILE A 225 -13.88 7.69 6.47
C ILE A 225 -13.26 6.46 5.79
N GLY A 226 -12.25 5.87 6.42
CA GLY A 226 -11.57 4.69 5.90
C GLY A 226 -12.48 3.48 5.80
N ALA A 227 -13.30 3.22 6.82
CA ALA A 227 -14.26 2.12 6.84
C ALA A 227 -15.34 2.28 5.75
N VAL A 228 -15.85 3.50 5.57
CA VAL A 228 -16.79 3.80 4.48
C VAL A 228 -16.13 3.57 3.12
N THR A 229 -14.91 4.05 2.94
CA THR A 229 -14.14 3.87 1.69
C THR A 229 -13.90 2.40 1.40
N LEU A 230 -13.50 1.61 2.41
CA LEU A 230 -13.30 0.17 2.29
C LEU A 230 -14.61 -0.54 1.91
N GLY A 231 -15.74 -0.15 2.52
CA GLY A 231 -17.05 -0.70 2.18
C GLY A 231 -17.47 -0.40 0.74
N ILE A 232 -17.15 0.81 0.25
CA ILE A 232 -17.37 1.17 -1.17
C ILE A 232 -16.48 0.30 -2.06
N LEU A 233 -15.18 0.17 -1.76
CA LEU A 233 -14.27 -0.65 -2.56
C LEU A 233 -14.72 -2.11 -2.61
N ALA A 234 -15.11 -2.69 -1.47
CA ALA A 234 -15.62 -4.04 -1.38
C ALA A 234 -16.94 -4.25 -2.16
N TYR A 235 -17.77 -3.22 -2.29
CA TYR A 235 -18.99 -3.27 -3.11
C TYR A 235 -18.69 -3.20 -4.62
N LEU A 236 -17.61 -2.51 -5.01
CA LEU A 236 -17.22 -2.34 -6.40
C LEU A 236 -16.38 -3.51 -6.93
N HIS A 237 -15.84 -4.35 -6.05
CA HIS A 237 -15.04 -5.54 -6.38
C HIS A 237 -15.94 -6.76 -6.61
#